data_AF-A0A7S4S7J8-F1
#
_entry.id   AF-A0A7S4S7J8-F1
#
_cell.length_a   1.000
_cell.length_b   1.000
_cell.length_c   1.000
_cell.angle_alpha   90.00
_cell.angle_beta   90.00
_cell.angle_gamma   90.00
#
_symmetry.space_group_name_H-M   'P 1'
#
loop_
_entity.id
_entity.type
_entity.pdbx_description
1 polymer ?
#
loop_
_entity_poly.entity_id
_entity_poly.type
_entity_poly.pdbx_seq_one_letter_code
_entity_poly.pdbx_strand_id
1 'polypeptide(L)'
;TQHTTTIGKFFMPVSPLSLMQFFSPLSIPLHLNNSDAPSAAYVYQKCQELCIPTITLSRYAAYGCPIPTAVLDNLKKTEHMVVNNIVNVRTASINELWKKVNMPTSDTRREKLPPRCNRLWFCQTFLGRDDVETDGASPIMSHVEKLNMYDPLALLCCVPAYREAHFRMETVTVNGVPQSVVGLSQDQTGIVDPEVLCAELFSLFRLAFLRSLQNICKRRVAMQRTSMDF
;
A
#
# COMPACT_ATOMS: atom_id res chain seq x y z
N THR A 1 -8.02 41.56 -32.71
CA THR A 1 -8.68 40.38 -32.12
C THR A 1 -7.63 39.33 -31.81
N GLN A 2 -7.03 39.41 -30.62
CA GLN A 2 -6.16 38.38 -30.05
C GLN A 2 -6.54 38.27 -28.57
N HIS A 3 -7.18 37.17 -28.21
CA HIS A 3 -7.52 36.83 -26.83
C HIS A 3 -6.39 35.98 -26.26
N THR A 4 -5.56 36.60 -25.42
CA THR A 4 -4.61 35.90 -24.56
C THR A 4 -5.30 35.61 -23.24
N THR A 5 -5.76 34.37 -23.06
CA THR A 5 -6.38 33.93 -21.79
C THR A 5 -5.29 33.38 -20.87
N THR A 6 -4.94 34.15 -19.86
CA THR A 6 -4.08 33.77 -18.74
C THR A 6 -4.79 32.72 -17.88
N ILE A 7 -4.38 31.46 -17.94
CA ILE A 7 -4.81 30.41 -16.99
C ILE A 7 -3.91 30.49 -15.76
N GLY A 8 -4.31 31.34 -14.81
CA GLY A 8 -3.81 31.27 -13.43
C GLY A 8 -4.50 30.13 -12.69
N LYS A 9 -3.86 28.96 -12.61
CA LYS A 9 -4.19 27.97 -11.57
C LYS A 9 -3.30 28.23 -10.36
N PHE A 10 -3.94 28.72 -9.32
CA PHE A 10 -3.43 28.88 -7.97
C PHE A 10 -2.74 27.60 -7.49
N PHE A 11 -1.41 27.62 -7.43
CA PHE A 11 -0.65 26.79 -6.50
C PHE A 11 -0.87 27.39 -5.11
N MET A 12 -1.72 26.76 -4.30
CA MET A 12 -1.71 27.03 -2.86
C MET A 12 -0.73 26.05 -2.21
N PRO A 13 0.37 26.53 -1.60
CA PRO A 13 1.22 25.66 -0.79
C PRO A 13 0.40 25.12 0.38
N VAL A 14 0.49 23.81 0.62
CA VAL A 14 -0.09 23.16 1.79
C VAL A 14 0.49 23.84 3.02
N SER A 15 -0.35 24.43 3.87
CA SER A 15 0.13 25.21 5.01
C SER A 15 0.88 24.30 6.00
N PRO A 16 1.92 24.78 6.70
CA PRO A 16 2.65 24.01 7.73
C PRO A 16 1.73 23.40 8.81
N LEU A 17 0.57 24.03 9.06
CA LEU A 17 -0.48 23.55 9.96
C LEU A 17 -1.16 22.25 9.48
N SER A 18 -1.27 22.01 8.18
CA SER A 18 -1.83 20.78 7.61
C SER A 18 -0.83 19.60 7.65
N LEU A 19 0.47 19.87 7.68
CA LEU A 19 1.50 18.84 7.85
C LEU A 19 1.63 18.40 9.32
N MET A 20 1.48 19.33 10.26
CA MET A 20 1.44 19.03 11.71
C MET A 20 0.30 18.05 12.07
N GLN A 21 -0.75 17.96 11.27
CA GLN A 21 -1.83 16.97 11.44
C GLN A 21 -1.34 15.52 11.24
N PHE A 22 -0.35 15.27 10.38
CA PHE A 22 0.23 13.93 10.24
C PHE A 22 1.04 13.50 11.46
N PHE A 23 1.57 14.46 12.21
CA PHE A 23 2.47 14.25 13.35
C PHE A 23 1.82 14.53 14.71
N SER A 24 0.57 14.98 14.69
CA SER A 24 -0.29 15.10 15.86
C SER A 24 -0.95 13.74 16.10
N PRO A 25 -0.96 13.23 17.35
CA PRO A 25 -1.48 11.90 17.69
C PRO A 25 -2.97 11.69 17.41
N LEU A 26 -3.69 12.70 16.89
CA LEU A 26 -5.14 12.70 16.73
C LEU A 26 -5.65 12.98 15.31
N SER A 27 -4.82 13.36 14.32
CA SER A 27 -5.40 14.00 13.11
C SER A 27 -5.58 13.12 11.88
N ILE A 28 -5.17 11.85 11.88
CA ILE A 28 -5.50 10.94 10.78
C ILE A 28 -5.80 9.53 11.31
N PRO A 29 -7.04 9.02 11.19
CA PRO A 29 -7.36 7.64 11.50
C PRO A 29 -6.74 6.71 10.45
N LEU A 30 -5.44 6.43 10.60
CA LEU A 30 -4.75 5.35 9.92
C LEU A 30 -5.07 4.05 10.67
N HIS A 31 -5.32 2.96 9.95
CA HIS A 31 -5.78 1.69 10.54
C HIS A 31 -4.83 1.15 11.63
N LEU A 32 -3.51 1.31 11.42
CA LEU A 32 -2.50 0.94 12.41
C LEU A 32 -2.57 1.82 13.66
N ASN A 33 -2.69 3.14 13.49
CA ASN A 33 -2.81 4.07 14.61
C ASN A 33 -4.12 3.89 15.38
N ASN A 34 -5.20 3.48 14.70
CA ASN A 34 -6.48 3.22 15.36
C ASN A 34 -6.55 1.86 16.06
N SER A 35 -5.59 0.96 15.85
CA SER A 35 -5.54 -0.34 16.52
C SER A 35 -5.13 -0.19 17.99
N ASP A 36 -4.19 0.73 18.26
CA ASP A 36 -3.81 1.16 19.61
C ASP A 36 -3.31 2.63 19.53
N ALA A 37 -4.28 3.55 19.59
CA ALA A 37 -4.01 4.98 19.47
C ALA A 37 -3.09 5.52 20.58
N PRO A 38 -3.23 5.12 21.87
CA PRO A 38 -2.28 5.46 22.91
C PRO A 38 -0.84 5.05 22.58
N SER A 39 -0.62 3.81 22.12
CA SER A 39 0.73 3.36 21.77
C SER A 39 1.29 4.09 20.56
N ALA A 40 0.48 4.34 19.53
CA ALA A 40 0.92 5.13 18.37
C ALA A 40 1.33 6.54 18.79
N ALA A 41 0.51 7.22 19.60
CA ALA A 41 0.81 8.54 20.13
C ALA A 41 2.12 8.54 20.93
N TYR A 42 2.30 7.55 21.80
CA TYR A 42 3.51 7.39 22.60
C TYR A 42 4.77 7.23 21.72
N VAL A 43 4.71 6.43 20.65
CA VAL A 43 5.85 6.23 19.74
C VAL A 43 6.22 7.54 19.04
N TYR A 44 5.26 8.26 18.45
CA TYR A 44 5.53 9.54 17.80
C TYR A 44 6.11 10.56 18.79
N GLN A 45 5.51 10.66 19.99
CA GLN A 45 5.99 11.54 21.04
C GLN A 45 7.44 11.18 21.44
N LYS A 46 7.74 9.90 21.70
CA LYS A 46 9.08 9.49 22.11
C LYS A 46 10.13 9.67 21.02
N CYS A 47 9.78 9.44 19.76
CA CYS A 47 10.68 9.75 18.66
C CYS A 47 11.00 11.25 18.62
N GLN A 48 10.01 12.13 18.82
CA GLN A 48 10.23 13.58 18.86
C GLN A 48 11.06 14.01 20.09
N GLU A 49 10.79 13.47 21.28
CA GLU A 49 11.53 13.77 22.52
C GLU A 49 12.99 13.30 22.45
N LEU A 50 13.24 12.13 21.85
CA LEU A 50 14.57 11.54 21.69
C LEU A 50 15.29 12.04 20.43
N CYS A 51 14.74 13.03 19.73
CA CYS A 51 15.31 13.59 18.51
C CYS A 51 15.55 12.55 17.40
N ILE A 52 14.66 11.55 17.28
CA ILE A 52 14.70 10.51 16.26
C ILE A 52 13.89 10.97 15.03
N PRO A 53 14.52 11.06 13.84
CA PRO A 53 13.80 11.34 12.60
C PRO A 53 12.79 10.23 12.28
N THR A 54 11.59 10.60 11.84
CA THR A 54 10.59 9.63 11.39
C THR A 54 10.15 9.89 9.96
N ILE A 55 9.67 8.82 9.32
CA ILE A 55 9.02 8.87 8.02
C ILE A 55 7.68 8.17 8.13
N THR A 56 6.61 8.90 7.83
CA THR A 56 5.24 8.39 7.83
C THR A 56 4.79 8.16 6.40
N LEU A 57 4.51 6.90 6.05
CA LEU A 57 3.88 6.56 4.78
C LEU A 57 2.37 6.47 4.96
N SER A 58 1.64 7.36 4.31
CA SER A 58 0.18 7.37 4.38
C SER A 58 -0.45 6.40 3.37
N ARG A 59 -1.76 6.16 3.53
CA ARG A 59 -2.54 5.38 2.56
C ARG A 59 -2.48 5.92 1.13
N TYR A 60 -2.30 7.24 0.97
CA TYR A 60 -2.32 7.89 -0.35
C TYR A 60 -1.09 7.52 -1.20
N ALA A 61 0.02 7.17 -0.56
CA ALA A 61 1.19 6.64 -1.25
C ALA A 61 0.86 5.34 -2.00
N ALA A 62 0.10 4.43 -1.35
CA ALA A 62 -0.32 3.19 -1.99
C ALA A 62 -1.32 3.43 -3.14
N TYR A 63 -2.14 4.48 -3.05
CA TYR A 63 -3.04 4.86 -4.15
C TYR A 63 -2.29 5.44 -5.35
N GLY A 64 -1.10 5.99 -5.13
CA GLY A 64 -0.20 6.45 -6.18
C GLY A 64 0.45 5.31 -6.96
N CYS A 65 0.63 4.14 -6.34
CA CYS A 65 1.24 2.96 -6.96
C CYS A 65 0.40 1.70 -6.71
N PRO A 66 -0.82 1.61 -7.26
CA PRO A 66 -1.65 0.43 -7.11
C PRO A 66 -1.08 -0.70 -7.97
N ILE A 67 -0.87 -1.88 -7.38
CA ILE A 67 -0.22 -3.01 -8.04
C ILE A 67 -1.25 -3.75 -8.91
N PRO A 68 -0.99 -3.94 -10.23
CA PRO A 68 -1.88 -4.69 -11.09
C PRO A 68 -2.02 -6.15 -10.64
N THR A 69 -3.23 -6.71 -10.70
CA THR A 69 -3.46 -8.14 -10.35
C THR A 69 -2.72 -9.11 -11.28
N ALA A 70 -2.47 -8.71 -12.53
CA ALA A 70 -1.64 -9.45 -13.48
C ALA A 70 -0.23 -9.79 -12.93
N VAL A 71 0.28 -8.99 -11.99
CA VAL A 71 1.54 -9.29 -11.28
C VAL A 71 1.41 -10.56 -10.45
N LEU A 72 0.32 -10.72 -9.71
CA LEU A 72 0.06 -11.92 -8.91
C LEU A 72 -0.15 -13.14 -9.81
N ASP A 73 -0.80 -13.00 -10.96
CA ASP A 73 -0.96 -14.08 -11.93
C ASP A 73 0.38 -14.57 -12.47
N ASN A 74 1.30 -13.64 -12.75
CA ASN A 74 2.66 -13.99 -13.16
C ASN A 74 3.46 -14.66 -12.04
N LEU A 75 3.31 -14.22 -10.79
CA LEU A 75 3.92 -14.91 -9.65
C LEU A 75 3.34 -16.31 -9.47
N LYS A 76 2.04 -16.51 -9.70
CA LYS A 76 1.36 -17.81 -9.53
C LYS A 76 1.94 -18.89 -10.46
N LYS A 77 2.43 -18.50 -11.65
CA LYS A 77 3.15 -19.40 -12.58
C LYS A 77 4.41 -20.03 -11.99
N THR A 78 4.96 -19.47 -10.90
CA THR A 78 6.12 -20.05 -10.20
C THR A 78 5.78 -21.23 -9.29
N GLU A 79 4.49 -21.49 -9.06
CA GLU A 79 3.97 -22.53 -8.14
C GLU A 79 4.54 -22.45 -6.70
N HIS A 80 5.10 -21.30 -6.32
CA HIS A 80 5.66 -21.11 -5.00
C HIS A 80 4.54 -21.10 -3.94
N MET A 81 4.65 -21.95 -2.90
CA MET A 81 3.64 -22.10 -1.84
C MET A 81 3.18 -20.77 -1.23
N VAL A 82 4.11 -19.86 -0.93
CA VAL A 82 3.78 -18.53 -0.38
C VAL A 82 2.93 -17.71 -1.35
N VAL A 83 3.21 -17.77 -2.66
CA VAL A 83 2.43 -17.05 -3.67
C VAL A 83 1.01 -17.59 -3.71
N ASN A 84 0.84 -18.92 -3.72
CA ASN A 84 -0.48 -19.55 -3.69
C ASN A 84 -1.27 -19.14 -2.45
N ASN A 85 -0.60 -19.10 -1.28
CA ASN A 85 -1.23 -18.62 -0.05
C ASN A 85 -1.66 -17.16 -0.14
N ILE A 86 -0.80 -16.26 -0.64
CA ILE A 86 -1.13 -14.84 -0.83
C ILE A 86 -2.36 -14.69 -1.74
N VAL A 87 -2.40 -15.40 -2.87
CA VAL A 87 -3.54 -15.34 -3.80
C VAL A 87 -4.83 -15.85 -3.15
N ASN A 88 -4.77 -16.98 -2.42
CA ASN A 88 -5.94 -17.56 -1.77
C ASN A 88 -6.50 -16.64 -0.67
N VAL A 89 -5.64 -16.18 0.24
CA VAL A 89 -6.03 -15.25 1.30
C VAL A 89 -6.59 -13.96 0.70
N ARG A 90 -5.93 -13.40 -0.32
CA ARG A 90 -6.39 -12.16 -0.96
C ARG A 90 -7.74 -12.32 -1.63
N THR A 91 -7.95 -13.42 -2.33
CA THR A 91 -9.24 -13.73 -2.99
C THR A 91 -10.36 -13.82 -1.96
N ALA A 92 -10.13 -14.52 -0.85
CA ALA A 92 -11.10 -14.61 0.24
C ALA A 92 -11.43 -13.23 0.83
N SER A 93 -10.40 -12.43 1.15
CA SER A 93 -10.58 -11.09 1.72
C SER A 93 -11.32 -10.13 0.78
N ILE A 94 -11.04 -10.17 -0.53
CA ILE A 94 -11.71 -9.34 -1.53
C ILE A 94 -13.19 -9.73 -1.67
N ASN A 95 -13.47 -11.04 -1.72
CA ASN A 95 -14.85 -11.54 -1.78
C ASN A 95 -15.65 -11.17 -0.51
N GLU A 96 -15.02 -11.23 0.66
CA GLU A 96 -15.63 -10.82 1.91
C GLU A 96 -15.89 -9.31 1.96
N LEU A 97 -14.91 -8.50 1.54
CA LEU A 97 -15.08 -7.05 1.45
C LEU A 97 -16.20 -6.68 0.48
N TRP A 98 -16.31 -7.36 -0.66
CA TRP A 98 -17.40 -7.16 -1.62
C TRP A 98 -18.78 -7.41 -0.99
N LYS A 99 -18.94 -8.46 -0.17
CA LYS A 99 -20.18 -8.69 0.57
C LYS A 99 -20.49 -7.52 1.51
N LYS A 100 -19.49 -7.05 2.27
CA LYS A 100 -19.65 -5.96 3.25
C LYS A 100 -20.00 -4.62 2.60
N VAL A 101 -19.37 -4.25 1.47
CA VAL A 101 -19.62 -2.95 0.81
C VAL A 101 -21.01 -2.86 0.14
N ASN A 102 -21.65 -4.01 -0.13
CA ASN A 102 -23.01 -4.09 -0.65
C ASN A 102 -24.08 -4.08 0.46
N MET A 103 -23.68 -4.08 1.75
CA MET A 103 -24.61 -3.98 2.88
C MET A 103 -24.89 -2.51 3.25
N PRO A 104 -26.09 -2.21 3.81
CA PRO A 104 -26.40 -0.89 4.36
C PRO A 104 -25.37 -0.42 5.38
N THR A 105 -25.10 0.89 5.45
CA THR A 105 -24.09 1.47 6.36
C THR A 105 -24.36 1.22 7.84
N SER A 106 -25.62 0.94 8.21
CA SER A 106 -26.04 0.60 9.57
C SER A 106 -25.95 -0.89 9.90
N ASP A 107 -25.61 -1.76 8.94
CA ASP A 107 -25.57 -3.20 9.15
C ASP A 107 -24.33 -3.58 10.00
N THR A 108 -24.56 -4.25 11.12
CA THR A 108 -23.50 -4.66 12.06
C THR A 108 -22.50 -5.64 11.44
N ARG A 109 -22.89 -6.37 10.38
CA ARG A 109 -22.01 -7.29 9.64
C ARG A 109 -20.96 -6.57 8.79
N ARG A 110 -21.06 -5.24 8.64
CA ARG A 110 -19.98 -4.41 8.09
C ARG A 110 -18.81 -4.26 9.06
N GLU A 111 -18.98 -4.62 10.33
CA GLU A 111 -17.95 -4.57 11.36
C GLU A 111 -17.27 -3.19 11.43
N LYS A 112 -15.95 -3.12 11.19
CA LYS A 112 -15.14 -1.90 11.26
C LYS A 112 -15.08 -1.13 9.94
N LEU A 113 -15.87 -1.52 8.93
CA LEU A 113 -15.83 -0.89 7.61
C LEU A 113 -16.50 0.50 7.66
N PRO A 114 -15.76 1.60 7.39
CA PRO A 114 -16.32 2.94 7.46
C PRO A 114 -17.50 3.17 6.51
N PRO A 115 -18.46 4.06 6.82
CA PRO A 115 -19.61 4.34 5.95
C PRO A 115 -19.22 4.73 4.52
N ARG A 116 -18.12 5.49 4.35
CA ARG A 116 -17.56 5.89 3.05
C ARG A 116 -17.11 4.72 2.17
N CYS A 117 -16.85 3.55 2.75
CA CYS A 117 -16.43 2.36 2.01
C CYS A 117 -17.68 1.58 1.57
N ASN A 118 -18.31 2.04 0.50
CA ASN A 118 -19.49 1.43 -0.12
C ASN A 118 -19.14 0.80 -1.48
N ARG A 119 -20.15 0.29 -2.20
CA ARG A 119 -19.98 -0.34 -3.51
C ARG A 119 -19.23 0.56 -4.51
N LEU A 120 -19.63 1.83 -4.64
CA LEU A 120 -18.98 2.79 -5.52
C LEU A 120 -17.49 2.95 -5.18
N TRP A 121 -17.17 3.13 -3.89
CA TRP A 121 -15.79 3.18 -3.43
C TRP A 121 -15.00 1.92 -3.81
N PHE A 122 -15.59 0.74 -3.66
CA PHE A 122 -14.92 -0.51 -4.03
C PHE A 122 -14.62 -0.57 -5.53
N CYS A 123 -15.62 -0.26 -6.37
CA CYS A 123 -15.47 -0.27 -7.82
C CYS A 123 -14.36 0.70 -8.27
N GLN A 124 -14.36 1.93 -7.75
CA GLN A 124 -13.33 2.91 -8.09
C GLN A 124 -11.93 2.49 -7.58
N THR A 125 -11.86 1.91 -6.38
CA THR A 125 -10.59 1.53 -5.75
C THR A 125 -9.94 0.31 -6.42
N PHE A 126 -10.70 -0.72 -6.73
CA PHE A 126 -10.18 -2.03 -7.17
C PHE A 126 -10.38 -2.33 -8.65
N LEU A 127 -11.39 -1.72 -9.28
CA LEU A 127 -11.79 -1.99 -10.67
C LEU A 127 -11.58 -0.78 -11.59
N GLY A 128 -11.35 0.42 -11.05
CA GLY A 128 -11.15 1.62 -11.86
C GLY A 128 -12.40 2.12 -12.59
N ARG A 129 -13.60 1.68 -12.19
CA ARG A 129 -14.90 2.05 -12.79
C ARG A 129 -15.95 2.29 -11.71
N ASP A 130 -17.09 2.85 -12.08
CA ASP A 130 -18.14 3.24 -11.13
C ASP A 130 -19.00 2.05 -10.67
N ASP A 131 -19.14 1.03 -11.52
CA ASP A 131 -19.86 -0.19 -11.16
C ASP A 131 -19.36 -1.42 -11.92
N VAL A 132 -19.81 -2.59 -11.50
CA VAL A 132 -19.62 -3.87 -12.19
C VAL A 132 -20.88 -4.70 -12.08
N GLU A 133 -21.41 -5.12 -13.22
CA GLU A 133 -22.44 -6.15 -13.24
C GLU A 133 -21.80 -7.49 -12.89
N THR A 134 -22.27 -8.09 -11.81
CA THR A 134 -21.88 -9.44 -11.43
C THR A 134 -23.01 -10.38 -11.80
N ASP A 135 -22.73 -11.37 -12.64
CA ASP A 135 -23.66 -12.45 -13.00
C ASP A 135 -24.01 -13.36 -11.80
N GLY A 136 -23.36 -13.17 -10.65
CA GLY A 136 -23.53 -13.96 -9.43
C GLY A 136 -22.80 -15.31 -9.47
N ALA A 137 -22.29 -15.73 -10.64
CA ALA A 137 -21.55 -16.97 -10.83
C ALA A 137 -20.03 -16.74 -10.74
N SER A 138 -19.55 -15.59 -11.22
CA SER A 138 -18.14 -15.24 -11.26
C SER A 138 -17.70 -14.58 -9.94
N PRO A 139 -16.58 -15.02 -9.33
CA PRO A 139 -16.05 -14.38 -8.14
C PRO A 139 -15.56 -12.96 -8.46
N ILE A 140 -15.86 -11.99 -7.59
CA ILE A 140 -15.53 -10.57 -7.82
C ILE A 140 -14.03 -10.33 -8.07
N MET A 141 -13.17 -11.20 -7.52
CA MET A 141 -11.72 -11.15 -7.72
C MET A 141 -11.32 -11.18 -9.20
N SER A 142 -12.09 -11.84 -10.06
CA SER A 142 -11.84 -11.88 -11.52
C SER A 142 -11.97 -10.53 -12.21
N HIS A 143 -12.69 -9.58 -11.58
CA HIS A 143 -12.88 -8.23 -12.09
C HIS A 143 -11.92 -7.21 -11.46
N VAL A 144 -11.13 -7.61 -10.46
CA VAL A 144 -10.19 -6.71 -9.78
C VAL A 144 -8.95 -6.53 -10.63
N GLU A 145 -8.64 -5.26 -10.93
CA GLU A 145 -7.54 -4.88 -11.81
C GLU A 145 -6.30 -4.46 -11.01
N LYS A 146 -6.50 -3.88 -9.82
CA LYS A 146 -5.43 -3.29 -9.03
C LYS A 146 -5.62 -3.47 -7.53
N LEU A 147 -4.51 -3.56 -6.81
CA LEU A 147 -4.45 -3.78 -5.37
C LEU A 147 -3.46 -2.82 -4.72
N ASN A 148 -3.87 -2.18 -3.62
CA ASN A 148 -2.97 -1.35 -2.82
C ASN A 148 -2.12 -2.24 -1.89
N MET A 149 -0.80 -2.04 -1.90
CA MET A 149 0.16 -2.70 -1.02
C MET A 149 0.88 -1.65 -0.17
N TYR A 150 0.58 -1.61 1.13
CA TYR A 150 1.12 -0.57 2.03
C TYR A 150 2.48 -0.98 2.60
N ASP A 151 2.57 -2.18 3.20
CA ASP A 151 3.77 -2.60 3.92
C ASP A 151 5.01 -2.77 3.02
N PRO A 152 4.91 -3.31 1.79
CA PRO A 152 6.05 -3.35 0.88
C PRO A 152 6.58 -1.95 0.53
N LEU A 153 5.69 -0.97 0.35
CA LEU A 153 6.08 0.42 0.10
C LEU A 153 6.75 1.04 1.33
N ALA A 154 6.21 0.78 2.53
CA ALA A 154 6.83 1.23 3.78
C ALA A 154 8.24 0.65 3.93
N LEU A 155 8.42 -0.64 3.63
CA LEU A 155 9.73 -1.30 3.69
C LEU A 155 10.73 -0.71 2.69
N LEU A 156 10.32 -0.45 1.44
CA LEU A 156 11.17 0.24 0.46
C LEU A 156 11.54 1.64 0.92
N CYS A 157 10.59 2.37 1.50
CA CYS A 157 10.82 3.71 2.03
C CYS A 157 11.85 3.73 3.17
N CYS A 158 12.04 2.61 3.91
CA CYS A 158 13.08 2.52 4.93
C CYS A 158 14.50 2.52 4.35
N VAL A 159 14.70 2.11 3.09
CA VAL A 159 16.01 2.02 2.46
C VAL A 159 16.33 3.32 1.70
N PRO A 160 17.41 4.05 2.01
CA PRO A 160 17.70 5.35 1.40
C PRO A 160 17.73 5.34 -0.12
N ALA A 161 18.36 4.33 -0.73
CA ALA A 161 18.46 4.22 -2.19
C ALA A 161 17.08 4.12 -2.88
N TYR A 162 16.17 3.29 -2.36
CA TYR A 162 14.81 3.20 -2.91
C TYR A 162 13.97 4.41 -2.56
N ARG A 163 14.17 5.00 -1.37
CA ARG A 163 13.51 6.22 -0.91
C ARG A 163 13.75 7.36 -1.88
N GLU A 164 15.01 7.64 -2.17
CA GLU A 164 15.45 8.73 -3.06
C GLU A 164 15.00 8.50 -4.51
N ALA A 165 14.99 7.25 -4.97
CA ALA A 165 14.59 6.91 -6.33
C ALA A 165 13.08 7.00 -6.57
N HIS A 166 12.25 6.63 -5.59
CA HIS A 166 10.82 6.37 -5.82
C HIS A 166 9.85 7.27 -5.05
N PHE A 167 10.32 7.99 -4.02
CA PHE A 167 9.45 8.72 -3.11
C PHE A 167 9.79 10.21 -3.03
N ARG A 168 8.77 11.06 -3.12
CA ARG A 168 8.83 12.47 -2.72
C ARG A 168 8.21 12.60 -1.35
N MET A 169 8.96 13.24 -0.46
CA MET A 169 8.58 13.43 0.93
C MET A 169 8.42 14.92 1.21
N GLU A 170 7.44 15.23 2.03
CA GLU A 170 7.29 16.55 2.63
C GLU A 170 7.83 16.50 4.05
N THR A 171 8.77 17.37 4.38
CA THR A 171 9.49 17.35 5.65
C THR A 171 9.17 18.57 6.48
N VAL A 172 8.84 18.35 7.74
CA VAL A 172 8.67 19.40 8.76
C VAL A 172 9.67 19.16 9.88
N THR A 173 10.28 20.24 10.36
CA THR A 173 11.16 20.18 11.53
C THR A 173 10.33 20.34 12.80
N VAL A 174 10.36 19.31 13.66
CA VAL A 174 9.74 19.33 14.99
C VAL A 174 10.86 19.20 16.02
N ASN A 175 10.99 20.19 16.92
CA ASN A 175 12.06 20.25 17.92
C ASN A 175 13.48 20.07 17.34
N GLY A 176 13.75 20.65 16.17
CA GLY A 176 15.04 20.55 15.49
C GLY A 176 15.26 19.24 14.71
N VAL A 177 14.30 18.32 14.70
CA VAL A 177 14.43 17.01 14.06
C VAL A 177 13.49 16.90 12.85
N PRO A 178 13.98 16.40 11.69
CA PRO A 178 13.14 16.25 10.51
C PRO A 178 12.13 15.11 10.67
N GLN A 179 10.87 15.44 10.44
CA GLN A 179 9.74 14.52 10.40
C GLN A 179 9.17 14.56 8.98
N SER A 180 9.15 13.43 8.28
CA SER A 180 8.80 13.38 6.86
C SER A 180 7.54 12.57 6.59
N VAL A 181 6.75 12.99 5.59
CA VAL A 181 5.54 12.28 5.16
C VAL A 181 5.59 11.97 3.67
N VAL A 182 5.21 10.74 3.31
CA VAL A 182 4.89 10.35 1.94
C VAL A 182 3.37 10.22 1.82
N GLY A 183 2.81 10.87 0.80
CA GLY A 183 1.39 10.80 0.50
C GLY A 183 0.54 11.74 1.37
N LEU A 184 0.64 13.05 1.16
CA LEU A 184 -0.19 13.99 1.91
C LEU A 184 -1.67 13.91 1.55
N SER A 185 -1.96 13.65 0.28
CA SER A 185 -3.32 13.61 -0.25
C SER A 185 -3.41 12.69 -1.46
N GLN A 186 -4.63 12.50 -1.98
CA GLN A 186 -4.85 11.74 -3.20
C GLN A 186 -4.16 12.38 -4.43
N ASP A 187 -4.05 13.71 -4.46
CA ASP A 187 -3.38 14.45 -5.55
C ASP A 187 -1.85 14.55 -5.32
N GLN A 188 -1.41 14.34 -4.07
CA GLN A 188 0.00 14.38 -3.67
C GLN A 188 0.38 13.04 -3.02
N THR A 189 0.40 12.00 -3.84
CA THR A 189 0.68 10.61 -3.40
C THR A 189 2.13 10.43 -2.94
N GLY A 190 3.05 11.30 -3.37
CA GLY A 190 4.47 11.20 -3.06
C GLY A 190 5.18 10.07 -3.83
N ILE A 191 4.53 9.44 -4.81
CA ILE A 191 5.18 8.48 -5.71
C ILE A 191 5.77 9.25 -6.90
N VAL A 192 7.07 9.03 -7.17
CA VAL A 192 7.77 9.71 -8.28
C VAL A 192 7.32 9.17 -9.64
N ASP A 193 7.41 7.85 -9.80
CA ASP A 193 7.02 7.12 -11.02
C ASP A 193 6.39 5.78 -10.59
N PRO A 194 5.08 5.61 -10.76
CA PRO A 194 4.38 4.41 -10.29
C PRO A 194 4.68 3.17 -11.14
N GLU A 195 4.98 3.32 -12.42
CA GLU A 195 5.29 2.19 -13.30
C GLU A 195 6.65 1.61 -12.96
N VAL A 196 7.65 2.48 -12.78
CA VAL A 196 9.00 2.08 -12.38
C VAL A 196 8.99 1.46 -10.99
N LEU A 197 8.30 2.07 -10.02
CA LEU A 197 8.18 1.52 -8.66
C LEU A 197 7.47 0.16 -8.64
N CYS A 198 6.41 0.00 -9.42
CA CYS A 198 5.72 -1.28 -9.55
C CYS A 198 6.61 -2.36 -10.17
N ALA A 199 7.38 -2.02 -11.20
CA ALA A 199 8.33 -2.93 -11.84
C ALA A 199 9.46 -3.36 -10.89
N GLU A 200 9.96 -2.43 -10.07
CA GLU A 200 10.98 -2.69 -9.06
C GLU A 200 10.46 -3.65 -7.98
N LEU A 201 9.28 -3.35 -7.40
CA LEU A 201 8.62 -4.23 -6.43
C LEU A 201 8.44 -5.64 -6.97
N PHE A 202 7.97 -5.76 -8.22
CA PHE A 202 7.77 -7.05 -8.85
C PHE A 202 9.10 -7.80 -9.05
N SER A 203 10.15 -7.10 -9.48
CA SER A 203 11.48 -7.67 -9.68
C SER A 203 12.03 -8.21 -8.36
N LEU A 204 11.86 -7.47 -7.25
CA LEU A 204 12.27 -7.89 -5.92
C LEU A 204 11.49 -9.13 -5.44
N PHE A 205 10.16 -9.15 -5.60
CA PHE A 205 9.36 -10.33 -5.26
C PHE A 205 9.78 -11.56 -6.06
N ARG A 206 9.91 -11.41 -7.38
CA ARG A 206 10.30 -12.50 -8.27
C ARG A 206 11.69 -13.03 -7.90
N LEU A 207 12.66 -12.15 -7.66
CA LEU A 207 14.01 -12.54 -7.25
C LEU A 207 14.00 -13.30 -5.92
N ALA A 208 13.24 -12.83 -4.93
CA ALA A 208 13.12 -13.49 -3.63
C ALA A 208 12.55 -14.91 -3.75
N PHE A 209 11.46 -15.09 -4.52
CA PHE A 209 10.86 -16.41 -4.74
C PHE A 209 11.77 -17.35 -5.52
N LEU A 210 12.45 -16.86 -6.57
CA LEU A 210 13.40 -17.67 -7.33
C LEU A 210 14.58 -18.14 -6.46
N ARG A 211 15.14 -17.24 -5.63
CA ARG A 211 16.23 -17.60 -4.70
C ARG A 211 15.77 -18.62 -3.66
N SER A 212 14.55 -18.49 -3.15
CA SER A 212 13.94 -19.47 -2.23
C SER A 212 13.90 -20.88 -2.85
N LEU A 213 13.40 -21.00 -4.09
CA LEU A 213 13.33 -22.27 -4.81
C LEU A 213 14.71 -22.89 -5.08
N GLN A 214 15.68 -22.07 -5.50
CA GLN A 214 17.05 -22.53 -5.73
C GLN A 214 17.69 -23.09 -4.45
N ASN A 215 17.46 -22.45 -3.31
CA ASN A 215 17.97 -22.91 -2.02
C ASN A 215 17.34 -24.24 -1.59
N ILE A 216 16.06 -24.47 -1.90
CA ILE A 216 15.39 -25.75 -1.66
C ILE A 216 16.02 -26.86 -2.52
N CYS A 217 16.26 -26.60 -3.80
CA CYS A 217 16.88 -27.57 -4.70
C CYS A 217 18.29 -27.95 -4.23
N LYS A 218 19.14 -26.97 -3.89
CA LYS A 218 20.49 -27.19 -3.37
C LYS A 218 20.49 -28.04 -2.09
N ARG A 219 19.56 -27.79 -1.15
CA ARG A 219 19.43 -28.56 0.09
C ARG A 219 18.99 -30.00 -0.16
N ARG A 220 18.06 -30.24 -1.10
CA ARG A 220 17.62 -31.60 -1.45
C ARG A 220 18.76 -32.43 -2.07
N VAL A 221 19.53 -31.83 -2.98
CA VAL A 221 20.70 -32.51 -3.58
C VAL A 221 21.78 -32.82 -2.54
N ALA A 222 22.02 -31.91 -1.60
CA ALA A 222 22.97 -32.15 -0.51
C ALA A 222 22.52 -33.32 0.40
N MET A 223 21.23 -33.38 0.75
CA MET A 223 20.67 -34.47 1.58
C MET A 223 20.69 -35.85 0.88
N GLN A 224 20.43 -35.89 -0.43
CA GLN A 224 20.47 -37.15 -1.20
C GLN A 224 21.89 -37.71 -1.35
N ARG A 225 22.92 -36.85 -1.40
CA ARG A 225 24.32 -37.31 -1.44
C ARG A 225 24.75 -37.92 -0.12
N THR A 226 24.39 -37.30 1.01
CA THR A 226 24.69 -37.85 2.34
C THR A 226 23.97 -39.15 2.68
N SER A 227 22.89 -39.50 1.98
CA SER A 227 22.16 -40.77 2.17
C SER A 227 22.66 -41.92 1.29
N MET A 228 23.56 -41.67 0.33
CA MET A 228 24.18 -42.71 -0.52
C MET A 228 25.59 -43.10 -0.04
N ASP A 229 26.11 -42.45 0.99
CA ASP A 229 27.43 -42.69 1.57
C ASP A 229 27.38 -43.57 2.85
N PHE A 230 26.29 -44.33 3.04
CA PHE A 230 26.13 -45.32 4.13
C PHE A 230 25.84 -46.72 3.57
#